data_AF-A0A1F5Z2Q8-F1
#
_entry.id   AF-A0A1F5Z2Q8-F1
#
_cell.length_a   1.000
_cell.length_b   1.000
_cell.length_c   1.000
_cell.angle_alpha   90.00
_cell.angle_beta   90.00
_cell.angle_gamma   90.00
#
_symmetry.space_group_name_H-M   'P 1'
#
loop_
_entity.id
_entity.type
_entity.pdbx_description
1 polymer ?
#
loop_
_entity_poly.entity_id
_entity_poly.type
_entity_poly.pdbx_seq_one_letter_code
_entity_poly.pdbx_strand_id
1 'polypeptide(L)'
;MKTLYLVRHAKGESRFGQKPDFQRSITERGREDALKVAESLKATEKSPSVIISSPALRARQTANIFAGQLGYRTKAVRTRKILYDQDGRVILAMLQGLDPALERVMLVGHNPSLSDLAKKFCDEIRDDLPTSGAVAIEFEVRDWPSIGKVKGVLKLYEFPKAAVKCALVEKKPGLKKSIETKLIQQISLILEEQDRTAAEKMRGPIRSLTKKLVKKFVAGMAHGKGGN
;
A
#
# COMPACT_ATOMS: atom_id res chain seq x y z
N MET A 1 -2.61 -26.54 -2.88
CA MET A 1 -2.95 -25.11 -2.90
C MET A 1 -1.68 -24.30 -2.71
N LYS A 2 -1.63 -23.07 -3.24
CA LYS A 2 -0.52 -22.13 -3.04
C LYS A 2 -1.04 -20.83 -2.45
N THR A 3 -0.30 -20.23 -1.51
CA THR A 3 -0.63 -18.92 -0.95
C THR A 3 0.57 -17.98 -1.11
N LEU A 4 0.32 -16.83 -1.71
CA LEU A 4 1.31 -15.78 -1.91
C LEU A 4 0.95 -14.59 -1.02
N TYR A 5 1.88 -14.20 -0.16
CA TYR A 5 1.81 -12.97 0.61
C TYR A 5 2.69 -11.93 -0.09
N LEU A 6 2.12 -10.76 -0.41
CA LEU A 6 2.88 -9.64 -0.97
C LEU A 6 2.86 -8.51 0.04
N VAL A 7 4.05 -8.12 0.51
CA VAL A 7 4.23 -7.07 1.51
C VAL A 7 5.10 -5.97 0.92
N ARG A 8 4.54 -4.76 0.77
CA ARG A 8 5.36 -3.59 0.45
C ARG A 8 6.14 -3.19 1.70
N HIS A 9 7.42 -2.89 1.53
CA HIS A 9 8.25 -2.40 2.64
C HIS A 9 7.59 -1.24 3.41
N ALA A 10 7.91 -1.14 4.69
CA ALA A 10 7.46 -0.08 5.55
C ALA A 10 8.03 1.28 5.16
N LYS A 11 7.46 2.35 5.73
CA LYS A 11 7.89 3.72 5.43
C LYS A 11 9.40 3.88 5.71
N GLY A 12 10.15 4.20 4.66
CA GLY A 12 11.59 4.44 4.71
C GLY A 12 11.92 5.90 5.06
N GLU A 13 13.15 6.13 5.54
CA GLU A 13 13.78 7.46 5.63
C GLU A 13 13.66 8.23 4.31
N SER A 14 13.77 9.56 4.32
CA SER A 14 13.68 10.36 3.09
C SER A 14 14.69 9.92 2.02
N ARG A 15 14.28 9.97 0.76
CA ARG A 15 15.15 9.75 -0.41
C ARG A 15 16.14 10.91 -0.65
N PHE A 16 15.88 12.06 -0.04
CA PHE A 16 16.72 13.26 -0.13
C PHE A 16 17.68 13.39 1.06
N GLY A 17 17.84 12.32 1.85
CA GLY A 17 18.83 12.28 2.93
C GLY A 17 20.24 11.98 2.39
N GLN A 18 21.20 11.91 3.30
CA GLN A 18 22.62 11.65 2.97
C GLN A 18 22.91 10.18 2.63
N LYS A 19 22.00 9.25 2.95
CA LYS A 19 22.21 7.81 2.73
C LYS A 19 21.84 7.40 1.30
N PRO A 20 22.61 6.50 0.65
CA PRO A 20 22.21 5.86 -0.60
C PRO A 20 20.84 5.19 -0.48
N ASP A 21 20.05 5.14 -1.56
CA ASP A 21 18.68 4.60 -1.52
C ASP A 21 18.62 3.20 -0.86
N PHE A 22 19.54 2.33 -1.27
CA PHE A 22 19.64 0.96 -0.81
C PHE A 22 19.85 0.83 0.71
N GLN A 23 20.49 1.82 1.33
CA GLN A 23 20.84 1.86 2.75
C GLN A 23 19.84 2.66 3.60
N ARG A 24 18.77 3.20 3.01
CA ARG A 24 17.70 3.87 3.76
C ARG A 24 17.03 2.89 4.71
N SER A 25 17.01 3.25 5.99
CA SER A 25 16.30 2.50 7.04
C SER A 25 14.79 2.77 6.96
N ILE A 26 13.98 1.94 7.61
CA ILE A 26 12.61 2.30 7.99
C ILE A 26 12.63 3.42 9.03
N THR A 27 11.61 4.28 9.04
CA THR A 27 11.37 5.26 10.11
C THR A 27 10.71 4.60 11.31
N GLU A 28 10.69 5.29 12.46
CA GLU A 28 9.99 4.77 13.66
C GLU A 28 8.51 4.53 13.38
N ARG A 29 7.82 5.49 12.75
CA ARG A 29 6.45 5.28 12.27
C ARG A 29 6.33 4.07 11.34
N GLY A 30 7.28 3.87 10.43
CA GLY A 30 7.29 2.70 9.55
C GLY A 30 7.41 1.38 10.32
N ARG A 31 8.24 1.36 11.37
CA ARG A 31 8.38 0.21 12.28
C ARG A 31 7.08 -0.10 13.00
N GLU A 32 6.41 0.89 13.60
CA GLU A 32 5.11 0.73 14.25
C GLU A 32 4.03 0.23 13.28
N ASP A 33 3.99 0.82 12.09
CA ASP A 33 3.06 0.45 11.03
C ASP A 33 3.25 -1.01 10.59
N ALA A 34 4.51 -1.45 10.44
CA ALA A 34 4.83 -2.84 10.10
C ALA A 34 4.47 -3.82 11.23
N LEU A 35 4.68 -3.44 12.49
CA LEU A 35 4.31 -4.26 13.65
C LEU A 35 2.80 -4.51 13.68
N LYS A 36 1.99 -3.45 13.52
CA LYS A 36 0.52 -3.52 13.53
C LYS A 36 -0.02 -4.42 12.41
N VAL A 37 0.52 -4.27 11.20
CA VAL A 37 0.09 -5.11 10.06
C VAL A 37 0.57 -6.56 10.26
N ALA A 38 1.80 -6.79 10.70
CA ALA A 38 2.28 -8.15 10.94
C ALA A 38 1.49 -8.87 12.05
N GLU A 39 1.04 -8.15 13.06
CA GLU A 39 0.17 -8.67 14.12
C GLU A 39 -1.21 -9.09 13.58
N SER A 40 -1.83 -8.33 12.67
CA SER A 40 -3.09 -8.74 12.07
C SER A 40 -2.93 -10.00 11.20
N LEU A 41 -1.78 -10.20 10.56
CA LEU A 41 -1.48 -11.44 9.85
C LEU A 41 -1.32 -12.64 10.79
N LYS A 42 -0.83 -12.45 12.02
CA LYS A 42 -0.67 -13.52 13.01
C LYS A 42 -2.02 -14.13 13.41
N ALA A 43 -3.09 -13.34 13.38
CA ALA A 43 -4.45 -13.81 13.62
C ALA A 43 -4.98 -14.75 12.52
N THR A 44 -4.29 -14.80 11.36
CA THR A 44 -4.59 -15.79 10.33
C THR A 44 -3.82 -17.08 10.62
N GLU A 45 -4.51 -18.22 10.74
CA GLU A 45 -3.90 -19.53 11.07
C GLU A 45 -2.89 -20.05 10.02
N LYS A 46 -2.65 -19.30 8.94
CA LYS A 46 -1.77 -19.68 7.84
C LYS A 46 -0.55 -18.74 7.82
N SER A 47 0.51 -19.13 8.51
CA SER A 47 1.81 -18.41 8.43
C SER A 47 2.62 -18.85 7.20
N PRO A 48 3.44 -17.96 6.60
CA PRO A 48 4.28 -18.30 5.46
C PRO A 48 5.34 -19.35 5.83
N SER A 49 5.57 -20.31 4.94
CA SER A 49 6.64 -21.31 5.04
C SER A 49 8.01 -20.71 4.75
N VAL A 50 8.06 -19.63 3.97
CA VAL A 50 9.29 -18.89 3.67
C VAL A 50 9.00 -17.41 3.49
N ILE A 51 9.92 -16.58 3.97
CA ILE A 51 9.93 -15.14 3.74
C ILE A 51 11.13 -14.79 2.86
N ILE A 52 10.88 -14.11 1.74
CA ILE A 52 11.88 -13.67 0.78
C ILE A 52 11.81 -12.15 0.66
N SER A 53 12.92 -11.47 0.94
CA SER A 53 12.99 -10.01 0.96
C SER A 53 13.87 -9.46 -0.16
N SER A 54 13.54 -8.28 -0.64
CA SER A 54 14.52 -7.38 -1.27
C SER A 54 15.70 -7.16 -0.31
N PRO A 55 16.95 -7.09 -0.81
CA PRO A 55 18.12 -6.88 0.04
C PRO A 55 18.26 -5.43 0.53
N ALA A 56 17.47 -4.48 0.02
CA ALA A 56 17.46 -3.10 0.52
C ALA A 56 17.11 -3.05 2.02
N LEU A 57 17.76 -2.15 2.76
CA LEU A 57 17.68 -2.15 4.23
C LEU A 57 16.23 -2.02 4.74
N ARG A 58 15.46 -1.09 4.18
CA ARG A 58 14.03 -0.91 4.50
C ARG A 58 13.17 -2.16 4.32
N ALA A 59 13.43 -2.94 3.27
CA ALA A 59 12.70 -4.17 3.00
C ALA A 59 13.11 -5.27 3.97
N ARG A 60 14.43 -5.45 4.20
CA ARG A 60 14.94 -6.42 5.19
C ARG A 60 14.45 -6.15 6.60
N GLN A 61 14.44 -4.89 7.04
CA GLN A 61 13.92 -4.53 8.35
C GLN A 61 12.43 -4.83 8.47
N THR A 62 11.65 -4.54 7.42
CA THR A 62 10.22 -4.90 7.36
C THR A 62 10.04 -6.42 7.43
N ALA A 63 10.78 -7.19 6.63
CA ALA A 63 10.71 -8.65 6.63
C ALA A 63 11.07 -9.26 7.99
N ASN A 64 12.05 -8.68 8.70
CA ASN A 64 12.42 -9.14 10.04
C ASN A 64 11.33 -8.85 11.07
N ILE A 65 10.60 -7.73 10.95
CA ILE A 65 9.46 -7.41 11.81
C ILE A 65 8.35 -8.44 11.58
N PHE A 66 7.99 -8.70 10.32
CA PHE A 66 6.99 -9.71 9.96
C PHE A 66 7.41 -11.11 10.45
N ALA A 67 8.67 -11.48 10.23
CA ALA A 67 9.21 -12.76 10.68
C ALA A 67 9.06 -12.93 12.20
N GLY A 68 9.48 -11.93 12.98
CA GLY A 68 9.38 -11.95 14.44
C GLY A 68 7.94 -12.09 14.94
N GLN A 69 7.00 -11.35 14.34
CA GLN A 69 5.59 -11.40 14.74
C GLN A 69 4.91 -12.74 14.38
N LEU A 70 5.29 -13.32 13.25
CA LEU A 70 4.74 -14.59 12.76
C LEU A 70 5.46 -15.82 13.33
N GLY A 71 6.37 -15.64 14.31
CA GLY A 71 7.15 -16.73 14.89
C GLY A 71 8.16 -17.37 13.92
N TYR A 72 8.43 -16.74 12.79
CA TYR A 72 9.42 -17.19 11.82
C TYR A 72 10.82 -16.71 12.22
N ARG A 73 11.81 -17.59 12.16
CA ARG A 73 13.19 -17.25 12.53
C ARG A 73 13.72 -16.17 11.58
N THR A 74 14.03 -14.99 12.09
CA THR A 74 14.54 -13.85 11.30
C THR A 74 15.78 -14.22 10.47
N LYS A 75 16.67 -15.06 11.01
CA LYS A 75 17.85 -15.59 10.30
C LYS A 75 17.52 -16.47 9.09
N ALA A 76 16.30 -16.99 9.00
CA ALA A 76 15.82 -17.80 7.88
C ALA A 76 15.15 -16.95 6.78
N VAL A 77 15.07 -15.62 6.94
CA VAL A 77 14.59 -14.72 5.88
C VAL A 77 15.60 -14.74 4.74
N ARG A 78 15.15 -15.17 3.56
CA ARG A 78 15.99 -15.23 2.36
C ARG A 78 15.99 -13.86 1.67
N THR A 79 17.05 -13.55 0.93
CA THR A 79 17.11 -12.33 0.13
C THR A 79 17.23 -12.65 -1.36
N ARG A 80 16.55 -11.86 -2.21
CA ARG A 80 16.66 -11.95 -3.67
C ARG A 80 16.76 -10.56 -4.26
N LYS A 81 17.86 -10.28 -4.98
CA LYS A 81 18.11 -8.97 -5.64
C LYS A 81 16.99 -8.57 -6.60
N ILE A 82 16.34 -9.55 -7.23
CA ILE A 82 15.20 -9.36 -8.13
C ILE A 82 14.07 -8.54 -7.46
N LEU A 83 13.89 -8.65 -6.14
CA LEU A 83 12.84 -7.92 -5.43
C LEU A 83 13.15 -6.43 -5.21
N TYR A 84 14.36 -5.93 -5.54
CA TYR A 84 14.72 -4.53 -5.35
C TYR A 84 14.19 -3.61 -6.45
N ASP A 85 14.44 -3.99 -7.71
CA ASP A 85 14.26 -3.09 -8.86
C ASP A 85 14.05 -3.89 -10.16
N GLN A 86 13.19 -4.91 -10.12
CA GLN A 86 12.77 -5.65 -11.31
C GLN A 86 11.26 -5.58 -11.48
N ASP A 87 10.79 -5.74 -12.72
CA ASP A 87 9.38 -5.72 -13.05
C ASP A 87 8.61 -6.94 -12.50
N GLY A 88 7.28 -6.85 -12.51
CA GLY A 88 6.42 -7.93 -12.04
C GLY A 88 6.57 -9.24 -12.82
N ARG A 89 6.97 -9.21 -14.11
CA ARG A 89 7.15 -10.43 -14.92
C ARG A 89 8.38 -11.20 -14.47
N VAL A 90 9.48 -10.52 -14.16
CA VAL A 90 10.69 -11.15 -13.62
C VAL A 90 10.42 -11.74 -12.23
N ILE A 91 9.66 -11.02 -11.40
CA ILE A 91 9.26 -11.54 -10.08
C ILE A 91 8.33 -12.76 -10.23
N LEU A 92 7.40 -12.75 -11.18
CA LEU A 92 6.57 -13.93 -11.49
C LEU A 92 7.41 -15.12 -11.93
N ALA A 93 8.38 -14.93 -12.83
CA ALA A 93 9.27 -16.00 -13.25
C ALA A 93 10.06 -16.59 -12.07
N MET A 94 10.53 -15.73 -11.15
CA MET A 94 11.16 -16.18 -9.91
C MET A 94 10.21 -17.00 -9.02
N LEU A 95 8.96 -16.56 -8.87
CA LEU A 95 7.92 -17.31 -8.15
C LEU A 95 7.68 -18.68 -8.78
N GLN A 96 7.56 -18.73 -10.11
CA GLN A 96 7.33 -19.97 -10.86
C GLN A 96 8.48 -20.98 -10.74
N GLY A 97 9.70 -20.50 -10.45
CA GLY A 97 10.88 -21.34 -10.18
C GLY A 97 11.06 -21.74 -8.72
N LEU A 98 10.10 -21.46 -7.83
CA LEU A 98 10.20 -21.88 -6.43
C LEU A 98 9.97 -23.38 -6.25
N ASP A 99 10.56 -23.90 -5.18
CA ASP A 99 10.39 -25.29 -4.75
C ASP A 99 8.88 -25.64 -4.65
N PRO A 100 8.40 -26.67 -5.37
CA PRO A 100 7.02 -27.13 -5.30
C PRO A 100 6.54 -27.52 -3.90
N ALA A 101 7.43 -27.88 -2.98
CA ALA A 101 7.08 -28.19 -1.59
C ALA A 101 6.65 -26.95 -0.78
N LEU A 102 7.01 -25.74 -1.23
CA LEU A 102 6.59 -24.51 -0.58
C LEU A 102 5.12 -24.24 -0.88
N GLU A 103 4.26 -24.28 0.14
CA GLU A 103 2.84 -23.96 0.00
C GLU A 103 2.56 -22.48 0.18
N ARG A 104 3.29 -21.81 1.08
CA ARG A 104 3.01 -20.44 1.51
C ARG A 104 4.28 -19.61 1.44
N VAL A 105 4.31 -18.61 0.56
CA VAL A 105 5.50 -17.78 0.31
C VAL A 105 5.15 -16.32 0.55
N MET A 106 5.97 -15.63 1.34
CA MET A 106 5.89 -14.20 1.53
C MET A 106 7.01 -13.48 0.79
N LEU A 107 6.65 -12.50 -0.03
CA LEU A 107 7.58 -11.56 -0.65
C LEU A 107 7.51 -10.21 0.03
N VAL A 108 8.67 -9.65 0.39
CA VAL A 108 8.81 -8.29 0.91
C VAL A 108 9.62 -7.45 -0.07
N GLY A 109 9.02 -6.41 -0.65
CA GLY A 109 9.61 -5.70 -1.79
C GLY A 109 9.04 -4.29 -2.00
N HIS A 110 9.08 -3.83 -3.26
CA HIS A 110 8.80 -2.44 -3.64
C HIS A 110 7.68 -2.35 -4.69
N ASN A 111 7.06 -1.17 -4.73
CA ASN A 111 6.18 -0.77 -5.84
C ASN A 111 7.04 -0.16 -6.96
N PRO A 112 6.57 -0.21 -8.23
CA PRO A 112 5.23 -0.66 -8.66
C PRO A 112 5.06 -2.19 -8.71
N SER A 113 6.15 -2.95 -8.82
CA SER A 113 6.12 -4.37 -9.18
C SER A 113 5.24 -5.26 -8.28
N LEU A 114 5.21 -5.02 -6.97
CA LEU A 114 4.32 -5.78 -6.07
C LEU A 114 2.84 -5.45 -6.26
N SER A 115 2.50 -4.17 -6.46
CA SER A 115 1.12 -3.77 -6.76
C SER A 115 0.65 -4.38 -8.08
N ASP A 116 1.49 -4.33 -9.10
CA ASP A 116 1.14 -4.85 -10.43
C ASP A 116 0.89 -6.36 -10.38
N LEU A 117 1.71 -7.10 -9.63
CA LEU A 117 1.49 -8.52 -9.38
C LEU A 117 0.19 -8.77 -8.61
N ALA A 118 -0.07 -8.01 -7.55
CA ALA A 118 -1.28 -8.15 -6.75
C ALA A 118 -2.53 -7.98 -7.62
N LYS A 119 -2.58 -6.91 -8.43
CA LYS A 119 -3.66 -6.63 -9.40
C LYS A 119 -3.76 -7.69 -10.49
N LYS A 120 -2.62 -8.20 -10.98
CA LYS A 120 -2.59 -9.29 -11.95
C LYS A 120 -3.27 -10.55 -11.39
N PHE A 121 -2.99 -10.90 -10.14
CA PHE A 121 -3.45 -12.14 -9.54
C PHE A 121 -4.87 -12.07 -8.97
N CYS A 122 -5.35 -10.88 -8.58
CA CYS A 122 -6.63 -10.73 -7.90
C CYS A 122 -7.34 -9.43 -8.33
N ASP A 123 -8.51 -9.57 -8.96
CA ASP A 123 -9.25 -8.44 -9.55
C ASP A 123 -9.89 -7.48 -8.52
N GLU A 124 -10.00 -7.94 -7.27
CA GLU A 124 -10.44 -7.12 -6.13
C GLU A 124 -9.41 -6.05 -5.75
N ILE A 125 -8.12 -6.27 -6.07
CA ILE A 125 -7.05 -5.32 -5.79
C ILE A 125 -6.98 -4.34 -6.95
N ARG A 126 -7.31 -3.07 -6.68
CA ARG A 126 -7.35 -2.00 -7.69
C ARG A 126 -6.29 -0.93 -7.46
N ASP A 127 -5.99 -0.67 -6.20
CA ASP A 127 -5.05 0.36 -5.77
C ASP A 127 -3.63 -0.19 -5.56
N ASP A 128 -2.68 0.73 -5.45
CA ASP A 128 -1.32 0.39 -5.08
C ASP A 128 -1.22 0.01 -3.60
N LEU A 129 -0.39 -0.98 -3.29
CA LEU A 129 -0.09 -1.33 -1.91
C LEU A 129 0.56 -0.12 -1.21
N PRO A 130 0.00 0.41 -0.10
CA PRO A 130 0.65 1.45 0.69
C PRO A 130 1.88 0.88 1.40
N THR A 131 2.73 1.75 1.96
CA THR A 131 3.88 1.27 2.78
C THR A 131 3.38 0.43 3.94
N SER A 132 4.06 -0.69 4.21
CA SER A 132 3.63 -1.75 5.14
C SER A 132 2.34 -2.48 4.74
N GLY A 133 1.76 -2.20 3.56
CA GLY A 133 0.59 -2.91 3.06
C GLY A 133 0.92 -4.36 2.72
N ALA A 134 0.05 -5.27 3.15
CA ALA A 134 0.16 -6.70 2.98
C ALA A 134 -1.12 -7.27 2.36
N VAL A 135 -0.97 -8.14 1.36
CA VAL A 135 -2.07 -8.94 0.81
C VAL A 135 -1.70 -10.42 0.85
N ALA A 136 -2.69 -11.28 1.06
CA ALA A 136 -2.55 -12.72 0.91
C ALA A 136 -3.52 -13.21 -0.16
N ILE A 137 -2.99 -13.89 -1.17
CA ILE A 137 -3.75 -14.41 -2.31
C ILE A 137 -3.56 -15.93 -2.34
N GLU A 138 -4.66 -16.67 -2.32
CA GLU A 138 -4.67 -18.13 -2.38
C GLU A 138 -5.05 -18.59 -3.79
N PHE A 139 -4.29 -19.55 -4.32
CA PHE A 139 -4.47 -20.12 -5.64
C PHE A 139 -4.83 -21.60 -5.53
N GLU A 140 -5.87 -22.01 -6.26
CA GLU A 140 -6.27 -23.41 -6.41
C GLU A 140 -5.37 -24.15 -7.41
N VAL A 141 -4.06 -24.13 -7.14
CA VAL A 141 -3.05 -24.83 -7.94
C VAL A 141 -2.14 -25.67 -7.04
N ARG A 142 -1.50 -26.67 -7.64
CA ARG A 142 -0.56 -27.57 -6.94
C ARG A 142 0.90 -27.10 -7.02
N ASP A 143 1.23 -26.29 -8.02
CA ASP A 143 2.60 -25.85 -8.30
C ASP A 143 2.68 -24.34 -8.53
N TRP A 144 3.88 -23.79 -8.38
CA TRP A 144 4.14 -22.37 -8.60
C TRP A 144 4.09 -21.93 -10.07
N PRO A 145 4.54 -22.73 -11.07
CA PRO A 145 4.39 -22.40 -12.49
C PRO A 145 2.96 -22.00 -12.90
N SER A 146 1.95 -22.58 -12.26
CA SER A 146 0.54 -22.36 -12.61
C SER A 146 -0.08 -21.07 -12.08
N ILE A 147 0.51 -20.37 -11.09
CA ILE A 147 -0.10 -19.18 -10.46
C ILE A 147 -0.37 -18.03 -11.44
N GLY A 148 0.38 -17.96 -12.54
CA GLY A 148 0.23 -16.91 -13.57
C GLY A 148 -0.87 -17.16 -14.59
N LYS A 149 -1.49 -18.36 -14.55
CA LYS A 149 -2.53 -18.81 -15.49
C LYS A 149 -3.94 -18.72 -14.92
N VAL A 150 -4.05 -18.53 -13.59
CA VAL A 150 -5.31 -18.46 -12.87
C VAL A 150 -5.36 -17.18 -12.03
N LYS A 151 -6.57 -16.75 -11.68
CA LYS A 151 -6.77 -15.76 -10.62
C LYS A 151 -6.75 -16.46 -9.27
N GLY A 152 -6.30 -15.73 -8.25
CA GLY A 152 -6.36 -16.18 -6.87
C GLY A 152 -7.51 -15.53 -6.12
N VAL A 153 -7.83 -16.10 -4.97
CA VAL A 153 -8.84 -15.60 -4.04
C VAL A 153 -8.14 -14.74 -2.98
N LEU A 154 -8.61 -13.51 -2.79
CA LEU A 154 -8.12 -12.64 -1.73
C LEU A 154 -8.48 -13.22 -0.36
N LYS A 155 -7.46 -13.43 0.48
CA LYS A 155 -7.66 -13.90 1.86
C LYS A 155 -7.42 -12.82 2.89
N LEU A 156 -6.58 -11.85 2.54
CA LEU A 156 -6.21 -10.75 3.43
C LEU A 156 -5.80 -9.54 2.61
N TYR A 157 -6.20 -8.36 3.06
CA TYR A 157 -5.72 -7.08 2.58
C TYR A 157 -5.63 -6.11 3.75
N GLU A 158 -4.42 -5.95 4.28
CA GLU A 158 -4.16 -5.19 5.51
C GLU A 158 -3.14 -4.09 5.26
N PHE A 159 -3.34 -2.96 5.91
CA PHE A 159 -2.41 -1.84 5.88
C PHE A 159 -2.62 -0.95 7.10
N PRO A 160 -1.61 -0.14 7.49
CA PRO A 160 -1.73 0.69 8.68
C PRO A 160 -2.89 1.67 8.51
N LYS A 161 -3.85 1.68 9.47
CA LYS A 161 -5.07 2.52 9.47
C LYS A 161 -4.84 4.04 9.47
N ALA A 162 -3.61 4.50 9.24
CA ALA A 162 -3.23 5.89 9.02
C ALA A 162 -2.97 6.24 7.54
N ALA A 163 -3.08 5.29 6.61
CA ALA A 163 -3.02 5.53 5.17
C ALA A 163 -4.25 4.89 4.52
N VAL A 164 -5.14 5.73 3.98
CA VAL A 164 -6.44 5.39 3.36
C VAL A 164 -7.58 5.12 4.36
N LYS A 165 -8.28 6.20 4.72
CA LYS A 165 -9.73 6.11 4.86
C LYS A 165 -10.32 6.01 3.45
N CYS A 166 -10.57 4.80 2.97
CA CYS A 166 -11.54 4.53 1.91
C CYS A 166 -12.12 3.13 2.13
N ALA A 167 -13.44 3.03 1.94
CA ALA A 167 -14.35 1.91 2.21
C ALA A 167 -14.44 1.52 3.71
N LEU A 168 -15.26 2.15 4.55
CA LEU A 168 -16.68 2.48 4.37
C LEU A 168 -16.93 3.96 4.71
N VAL A 169 -17.79 4.62 3.94
CA VAL A 169 -18.27 5.97 4.24
C VAL A 169 -19.15 5.91 5.48
N GLU A 170 -18.53 5.96 6.66
CA GLU A 170 -19.23 6.49 7.82
C GLU A 170 -19.39 8.00 7.56
N LYS A 171 -20.64 8.43 7.38
CA LYS A 171 -21.03 9.84 7.26
C LYS A 171 -20.48 10.62 8.45
N LYS A 172 -19.27 11.19 8.34
CA LYS A 172 -18.75 12.13 9.33
C LYS A 172 -19.53 13.44 9.24
N PRO A 173 -20.32 13.80 10.27
CA PRO A 173 -21.02 15.09 10.28
C PRO A 173 -19.98 16.21 10.17
N GLY A 174 -20.17 17.14 9.24
CA GLY A 174 -19.30 18.32 9.09
C GLY A 174 -18.11 18.18 8.13
N LEU A 175 -17.88 17.03 7.48
CA LEU A 175 -16.79 16.86 6.50
C LEU A 175 -16.84 17.90 5.37
N LYS A 176 -18.04 18.14 4.82
CA LYS A 176 -18.28 19.14 3.77
C LYS A 176 -17.81 20.54 4.21
N LYS A 177 -18.18 20.96 5.42
CA LYS A 177 -17.83 22.28 5.98
C LYS A 177 -16.31 22.38 6.21
N SER A 178 -15.69 21.30 6.69
CA SER A 178 -14.24 21.25 6.91
C SER A 178 -13.43 21.40 5.62
N ILE A 179 -13.85 20.72 4.54
CA ILE A 179 -13.20 20.81 3.22
C ILE A 179 -13.40 22.22 2.63
N GLU A 180 -14.62 22.76 2.69
CA GLU A 180 -14.93 24.12 2.22
C GLU A 180 -14.03 25.16 2.91
N THR A 181 -13.92 25.12 4.23
CA THR A 181 -13.10 26.08 5.00
C THR A 181 -11.62 25.99 4.63
N LYS A 182 -11.05 24.77 4.56
CA LYS A 182 -9.63 24.59 4.24
C LYS A 182 -9.28 25.04 2.83
N LEU A 183 -10.13 24.73 1.84
CA LEU A 183 -9.87 25.08 0.45
C LEU A 183 -9.99 26.60 0.23
N ILE A 184 -10.98 27.25 0.84
CA ILE A 184 -11.10 28.72 0.82
C ILE A 184 -9.86 29.35 1.43
N GLN A 185 -9.42 28.89 2.60
CA GLN A 185 -8.25 29.45 3.29
C GLN A 185 -6.98 29.33 2.43
N GLN A 186 -6.74 28.17 1.82
CA GLN A 186 -5.56 27.95 0.97
C GLN A 186 -5.60 28.82 -0.31
N ILE A 187 -6.74 28.89 -1.00
CA ILE A 187 -6.86 29.71 -2.21
C ILE A 187 -6.72 31.21 -1.87
N SER A 188 -7.29 31.66 -0.75
CA SER A 188 -7.15 33.05 -0.31
C SER A 188 -5.72 33.41 0.03
N LEU A 189 -4.97 32.55 0.73
CA LEU A 189 -3.55 32.78 1.03
C LEU A 189 -2.72 32.91 -0.25
N ILE A 190 -2.90 32.01 -1.21
CA ILE A 190 -2.18 32.04 -2.49
C ILE A 190 -2.45 33.34 -3.26
N LEU A 191 -3.70 33.81 -3.27
CA LEU A 191 -4.04 35.04 -3.99
C LEU A 191 -3.58 36.31 -3.26
N GLU A 192 -3.62 36.32 -1.92
CA GLU A 192 -3.10 37.43 -1.12
C GLU A 192 -1.58 37.59 -1.27
N GLU A 193 -0.84 36.50 -1.49
CA GLU A 193 0.59 36.54 -1.81
C GLU A 193 0.90 37.14 -3.19
N GLN A 194 -0.04 37.10 -4.15
CA GLN A 194 0.19 37.54 -5.52
C GLN A 194 -0.38 38.95 -5.80
N ASP A 195 -1.61 39.23 -5.38
CA ASP A 195 -2.27 40.53 -5.52
C ASP A 195 -3.41 40.65 -4.50
N ARG A 196 -3.19 41.51 -3.50
CA ARG A 196 -4.13 41.72 -2.39
C ARG A 196 -5.46 42.34 -2.85
N THR A 197 -5.44 43.25 -3.82
CA THR A 197 -6.66 43.92 -4.32
C THR A 197 -7.49 42.97 -5.18
N ALA A 198 -6.83 42.14 -5.99
CA ALA A 198 -7.51 41.07 -6.73
C ALA A 198 -8.06 40.01 -5.76
N ALA A 199 -7.30 39.63 -4.73
CA ALA A 199 -7.75 38.68 -3.71
C ALA A 199 -9.05 39.14 -3.04
N GLU A 200 -9.15 40.41 -2.63
CA GLU A 200 -10.35 40.97 -2.03
C GLU A 200 -11.58 40.91 -2.96
N LYS A 201 -11.42 41.28 -4.24
CA LYS A 201 -12.49 41.19 -5.25
C LYS A 201 -12.93 39.74 -5.50
N MET A 202 -12.00 38.79 -5.39
CA MET A 202 -12.24 37.37 -5.69
C MET A 202 -12.77 36.56 -4.49
N ARG A 203 -12.83 37.11 -3.27
CA ARG A 203 -13.31 36.40 -2.07
C ARG A 203 -14.70 35.77 -2.24
N GLY A 204 -15.65 36.53 -2.77
CA GLY A 204 -17.01 36.05 -3.06
C GLY A 204 -17.06 34.92 -4.10
N PRO A 205 -16.48 35.14 -5.30
CA PRO A 205 -16.34 34.12 -6.33
C PRO A 205 -15.70 32.80 -5.86
N ILE A 206 -14.57 32.88 -5.14
CA ILE A 206 -13.85 31.70 -4.61
C ILE A 206 -14.74 30.89 -3.67
N ARG A 207 -15.44 31.55 -2.76
CA ARG A 207 -16.35 30.90 -1.81
C ARG A 207 -17.49 30.19 -2.53
N SER A 208 -18.08 30.83 -3.54
CA SER A 208 -19.15 30.26 -4.35
C SER A 208 -18.69 29.02 -5.14
N LEU A 209 -17.54 29.13 -5.82
CA LEU A 209 -16.98 28.05 -6.61
C LEU A 209 -16.56 26.86 -5.74
N THR A 210 -15.90 27.13 -4.61
CA THR A 210 -15.51 26.11 -3.63
C THR A 210 -16.72 25.33 -3.13
N LYS A 211 -17.80 26.02 -2.75
CA LYS A 211 -19.04 25.38 -2.29
C LYS A 211 -19.66 24.48 -3.38
N LYS A 212 -19.62 24.90 -4.66
CA LYS A 212 -20.10 24.09 -5.79
C LYS A 212 -19.22 22.85 -6.03
N LEU A 213 -17.89 23.01 -6.01
CA LEU A 213 -16.93 21.92 -6.20
C LEU A 213 -17.03 20.87 -5.09
N VAL A 214 -17.02 21.31 -3.83
CA VAL A 214 -17.13 20.38 -2.68
C VAL A 214 -18.48 19.67 -2.68
N LYS A 215 -19.58 20.35 -3.06
CA LYS A 215 -20.90 19.69 -3.22
C LYS A 215 -20.86 18.58 -4.28
N LYS A 216 -20.26 18.82 -5.45
CA LYS A 216 -20.12 17.81 -6.51
C LYS A 216 -19.24 16.64 -6.07
N PHE A 217 -18.10 16.93 -5.45
CA PHE A 217 -17.17 15.92 -4.95
C PHE A 217 -17.81 15.00 -3.90
N VAL A 218 -18.47 15.58 -2.88
CA VAL A 218 -19.15 14.80 -1.83
C VAL A 218 -20.35 14.01 -2.40
N ALA A 219 -21.08 14.56 -3.37
CA ALA A 219 -22.15 13.83 -4.05
C ALA A 219 -21.62 12.63 -4.85
N GLY A 220 -20.50 12.79 -5.57
CA GLY A 220 -19.83 11.70 -6.28
C GLY A 220 -19.34 10.59 -5.36
N MET A 221 -18.85 10.94 -4.17
CA MET A 221 -18.47 9.96 -3.13
C MET A 221 -19.65 9.15 -2.59
N ALA A 222 -20.86 9.73 -2.57
CA ALA A 222 -22.07 9.03 -2.10
C ALA A 222 -22.66 8.06 -3.16
N HIS A 223 -22.30 8.24 -4.43
CA HIS A 223 -22.84 7.47 -5.57
C HIS A 223 -21.83 6.47 -6.14
N GLY A 224 -20.89 5.97 -5.32
CA GLY A 224 -19.98 4.89 -5.70
C GLY A 224 -20.68 3.53 -5.91
N LYS A 225 -21.62 3.46 -6.85
CA LYS A 225 -21.90 2.28 -7.69
C LYS A 225 -21.33 2.61 -9.08
N GLY A 226 -20.62 1.64 -9.65
CA GLY A 226 -19.86 1.79 -10.89
C GLY A 226 -20.67 2.28 -12.10
N GLY A 227 -19.94 2.86 -13.04
CA GLY A 227 -20.40 3.38 -14.32
C GLY A 227 -19.60 4.66 -14.62
N ASN A 228 -18.74 4.75 -15.64
CA ASN A 228 -18.50 3.95 -16.85
C ASN A 228 -17.00 3.97 -17.13
#